data_AF-A0A925TMP4-F1
#
_entry.id   AF-A0A925TMP4-F1
#
_cell.length_a   1.000
_cell.length_b   1.000
_cell.length_c   1.000
_cell.angle_alpha   90.00
_cell.angle_beta   90.00
_cell.angle_gamma   90.00
#
_symmetry.space_group_name_H-M   'P 1'
#
loop_
_entity.id
_entity.type
_entity.pdbx_description
1 polymer ?
#
loop_
_entity_poly.entity_id
_entity_poly.type
_entity_poly.pdbx_seq_one_letter_code
_entity_poly.pdbx_strand_id
1 'polypeptide(L)'
;LLHFWLAYDHPFVDGNGRTARALFYWCMLRRDYPLFEFISISQILLRAPVRYAEAFLHTETDGNDLTYFLLHQAGVVKKAVASLRDYLTEKRAELGRASLSLRGVPDLNHRQQALLLHALREPHTRYVITGHQRSHNVSYQTASNDLYDLVERGLLTVLPTGRPRVFFAVPDLSEKLAKLAGAGRIFVPPEVDPNLSLDLRMRDESK
;
A
#
# COMPACT_ATOMS: atom_id res chain seq x y z
N LEU A 1 -20.94 -23.38 1.23
CA LEU A 1 -22.31 -23.89 1.46
C LEU A 1 -23.34 -22.76 1.55
N LEU A 2 -23.31 -21.89 2.58
CA LEU A 2 -24.27 -20.78 2.72
C LEU A 2 -24.43 -19.92 1.46
N HIS A 3 -23.31 -19.53 0.84
CA HIS A 3 -23.30 -18.75 -0.40
C HIS A 3 -24.09 -19.47 -1.51
N PHE A 4 -23.81 -20.74 -1.74
CA PHE A 4 -24.46 -21.53 -2.78
C PHE A 4 -25.96 -21.60 -2.53
N TRP A 5 -26.37 -22.05 -1.35
CA TRP A 5 -27.79 -22.30 -1.06
C TRP A 5 -28.65 -21.04 -1.15
N LEU A 6 -28.16 -19.89 -0.68
CA LEU A 6 -28.91 -18.64 -0.82
C LEU A 6 -29.02 -18.19 -2.29
N ALA A 7 -27.96 -18.39 -3.07
CA ALA A 7 -27.98 -18.05 -4.49
C ALA A 7 -28.85 -19.00 -5.32
N TYR A 8 -28.90 -20.27 -4.92
CA TYR A 8 -29.69 -21.34 -5.54
C TYR A 8 -31.18 -21.22 -5.22
N ASP A 9 -31.55 -21.09 -3.94
CA ASP A 9 -32.95 -20.95 -3.50
C ASP A 9 -33.60 -19.66 -4.00
N HIS A 10 -32.79 -18.61 -4.17
CA HIS A 10 -33.19 -17.32 -4.74
C HIS A 10 -34.42 -16.68 -4.05
N PRO A 11 -34.42 -16.52 -2.72
CA PRO A 11 -35.62 -16.13 -1.96
C PRO A 11 -36.08 -14.68 -2.18
N PHE A 12 -35.24 -13.81 -2.76
CA PHE A 12 -35.56 -12.41 -3.01
C PHE A 12 -35.83 -12.14 -4.49
N VAL A 13 -36.59 -11.08 -4.79
CA VAL A 13 -36.90 -10.67 -6.18
C VAL A 13 -35.65 -10.17 -6.94
N ASP A 14 -34.70 -9.53 -6.23
CA ASP A 14 -33.39 -9.14 -6.75
C ASP A 14 -32.38 -9.16 -5.59
N GLY A 15 -31.10 -9.21 -5.93
CA GLY A 15 -30.00 -9.02 -4.98
C GLY A 15 -29.48 -10.31 -4.36
N ASN A 16 -30.02 -11.48 -4.70
CA ASN A 16 -29.60 -12.77 -4.13
C ASN A 16 -28.08 -12.98 -4.15
N GLY A 17 -27.41 -12.70 -5.27
CA GLY A 17 -25.95 -12.82 -5.37
C GLY A 17 -25.17 -11.79 -4.55
N ARG A 18 -25.73 -10.60 -4.28
CA ARG A 18 -25.13 -9.60 -3.37
C ARG A 18 -25.30 -10.07 -1.92
N THR A 19 -26.49 -10.52 -1.56
CA THR A 19 -26.81 -11.05 -0.23
C THR A 19 -25.99 -12.31 0.10
N ALA A 20 -25.82 -13.22 -0.87
CA ALA A 20 -25.05 -14.44 -0.68
C ALA A 20 -23.57 -14.16 -0.40
N ARG A 21 -22.99 -13.17 -1.10
CA ARG A 21 -21.63 -12.69 -0.85
C ARG A 21 -21.52 -12.00 0.51
N ALA A 22 -22.46 -11.12 0.86
CA ALA A 22 -22.45 -10.44 2.15
C ALA A 22 -22.55 -11.44 3.31
N LEU A 23 -23.46 -12.42 3.22
CA LEU A 23 -23.62 -13.48 4.22
C LEU A 23 -22.36 -14.36 4.33
N PHE A 24 -21.71 -14.66 3.20
CA PHE A 24 -20.43 -15.35 3.19
C PHE A 24 -19.37 -14.58 4.00
N TYR A 25 -19.15 -13.30 3.72
CA TYR A 25 -18.18 -12.49 4.46
C TYR A 25 -18.53 -12.39 5.94
N TRP A 26 -19.80 -12.12 6.25
CA TRP A 26 -20.27 -12.08 7.63
C TRP A 26 -19.96 -13.38 8.39
N CYS A 27 -20.23 -14.53 7.77
CA CYS A 27 -19.93 -15.83 8.37
C CYS A 27 -18.42 -16.04 8.58
N MET A 28 -17.58 -15.66 7.61
CA MET A 28 -16.13 -15.76 7.75
C MET A 28 -15.61 -14.89 8.91
N LEU A 29 -16.07 -13.66 9.01
CA LEU A 29 -15.68 -12.75 10.09
C LEU A 29 -16.17 -13.22 11.47
N ARG A 30 -17.38 -13.82 11.54
CA ARG A 30 -17.95 -14.40 12.76
C ARG A 30 -17.27 -15.70 13.19
N ARG A 31 -16.46 -16.31 12.33
CA ARG A 31 -15.76 -17.60 12.56
C ARG A 31 -14.24 -17.40 12.69
N ASP A 32 -13.81 -16.20 13.10
CA ASP A 32 -12.41 -15.87 13.35
C ASP A 32 -11.50 -16.01 12.11
N TYR A 33 -12.03 -15.67 10.93
CA TYR A 33 -11.22 -15.48 9.72
C TYR A 33 -11.07 -13.98 9.39
N PRO A 34 -10.25 -13.22 10.15
CA PRO A 34 -10.15 -11.77 10.02
C PRO A 34 -9.56 -11.32 8.68
N LEU A 35 -8.81 -12.18 7.99
CA LEU A 35 -8.25 -11.88 6.67
C LEU A 35 -9.33 -11.48 5.65
N PHE A 36 -10.56 -11.98 5.81
CA PHE A 36 -11.71 -11.68 4.96
C PHE A 36 -12.19 -10.23 5.07
N GLU A 37 -11.71 -9.45 6.03
CA GLU A 37 -11.90 -7.99 6.08
C GLU A 37 -11.10 -7.28 4.97
N PHE A 38 -9.95 -7.83 4.59
CA PHE A 38 -8.99 -7.18 3.69
C PHE A 38 -8.98 -7.76 2.26
N ILE A 39 -9.51 -8.98 2.06
CA ILE A 39 -9.55 -9.61 0.74
C ILE A 39 -10.91 -9.38 0.04
N SER A 40 -10.87 -9.05 -1.26
CA SER A 40 -12.08 -8.88 -2.08
C SER A 40 -12.27 -10.05 -3.06
N ILE A 41 -13.00 -11.09 -2.64
CA ILE A 41 -13.41 -12.18 -3.54
C ILE A 41 -14.40 -11.70 -4.62
N SER A 42 -15.17 -10.64 -4.34
CA SER A 42 -16.16 -10.08 -5.27
C SER A 42 -15.52 -9.57 -6.56
N GLN A 43 -14.35 -8.94 -6.48
CA GLN A 43 -13.62 -8.46 -7.65
C GLN A 43 -13.17 -9.62 -8.54
N ILE A 44 -12.77 -10.74 -7.95
CA ILE A 44 -12.33 -11.93 -8.69
C ILE A 44 -13.51 -12.62 -9.36
N LEU A 45 -14.64 -12.72 -8.67
CA LEU A 45 -15.88 -13.28 -9.23
C LEU A 45 -16.39 -12.46 -10.41
N LEU A 46 -16.36 -11.12 -10.31
CA LEU A 46 -16.76 -10.22 -11.40
C LEU A 46 -15.86 -10.33 -12.64
N ARG A 47 -14.58 -10.69 -12.47
CA ARG A 47 -13.64 -10.88 -13.59
C ARG A 47 -13.78 -12.24 -14.28
N ALA A 48 -14.47 -13.20 -13.65
CA ALA A 48 -14.66 -14.55 -14.20
C ALA A 48 -16.10 -15.05 -14.01
N PRO A 49 -17.11 -14.34 -14.57
CA PRO A 49 -18.52 -14.67 -14.35
C PRO A 49 -18.91 -16.04 -14.92
N VAL A 50 -18.29 -16.45 -16.03
CA VAL A 50 -18.54 -17.74 -16.67
C VAL A 50 -18.18 -18.90 -15.75
N ARG A 51 -16.96 -18.92 -15.19
CA ARG A 51 -16.50 -19.98 -14.28
C ARG A 51 -17.32 -20.06 -12.99
N TYR A 52 -17.81 -18.90 -12.53
CA TYR A 52 -18.71 -18.84 -11.39
C TYR A 52 -20.05 -19.48 -11.73
N ALA A 53 -20.65 -19.15 -12.88
CA ALA A 53 -21.90 -19.76 -13.34
C ALA A 53 -21.75 -21.26 -13.63
N GLU A 54 -20.65 -21.69 -14.26
CA GLU A 54 -20.33 -23.10 -14.51
C GLU A 54 -20.28 -23.90 -13.21
N ALA A 55 -19.71 -23.34 -12.14
CA ALA A 55 -19.66 -24.00 -10.85
C ALA A 55 -21.05 -24.25 -10.23
N PHE A 56 -22.02 -23.37 -10.49
CA PHE A 56 -23.43 -23.62 -10.15
C PHE A 56 -24.02 -24.71 -11.04
N LEU A 57 -23.89 -24.56 -12.36
CA LEU A 57 -24.47 -25.49 -13.33
C LEU A 57 -23.99 -26.93 -13.07
N HIS A 58 -22.69 -27.14 -12.89
CA HIS A 58 -22.14 -28.46 -12.60
C HIS A 58 -22.70 -29.06 -11.31
N THR A 59 -22.85 -28.24 -10.25
CA THR A 59 -23.47 -28.69 -9.00
C THR A 59 -24.92 -29.13 -9.24
N GLU A 60 -25.70 -28.34 -9.98
CA GLU A 60 -27.12 -28.60 -10.23
C GLU A 60 -27.33 -29.84 -11.11
N THR A 61 -26.48 -30.05 -12.11
CA THR A 61 -26.60 -31.16 -13.06
C THR A 61 -26.00 -32.48 -12.57
N ASP A 62 -25.20 -32.46 -11.50
CA ASP A 62 -24.53 -33.64 -10.95
C ASP A 62 -25.00 -33.93 -9.52
N GLY A 63 -26.31 -34.13 -9.36
CA GLY A 63 -26.89 -34.61 -8.09
C GLY A 63 -26.68 -33.68 -6.89
N ASN A 64 -26.49 -32.37 -7.10
CA ASN A 64 -26.08 -31.40 -6.08
C ASN A 64 -24.69 -31.68 -5.49
N ASP A 65 -23.76 -32.22 -6.27
CA ASP A 65 -22.35 -32.31 -5.86
C ASP A 65 -21.74 -30.91 -5.74
N LEU A 66 -21.69 -30.43 -4.51
CA LEU A 66 -21.15 -29.11 -4.17
C LEU A 66 -19.63 -29.02 -4.34
N THR A 67 -18.95 -30.11 -4.65
CA THR A 67 -17.48 -30.15 -4.84
C THR A 67 -17.05 -29.14 -5.91
N TYR A 68 -17.77 -29.03 -7.02
CA TYR A 68 -17.48 -28.05 -8.08
C TYR A 68 -17.50 -26.61 -7.55
N PHE A 69 -18.58 -26.26 -6.83
CA PHE A 69 -18.71 -24.94 -6.23
C PHE A 69 -17.67 -24.66 -5.15
N LEU A 70 -17.39 -25.62 -4.28
CA LEU A 70 -16.40 -25.48 -3.21
C LEU A 70 -14.99 -25.32 -3.77
N LEU A 71 -14.60 -26.11 -4.78
CA LEU A 71 -13.31 -25.99 -5.46
C LEU A 71 -13.18 -24.64 -6.16
N HIS A 72 -14.22 -24.19 -6.86
CA HIS A 72 -14.24 -22.87 -7.47
C HIS A 72 -14.02 -21.76 -6.42
N GLN A 73 -14.80 -21.78 -5.34
CA GLN A 73 -14.69 -20.76 -4.28
C GLN A 73 -13.36 -20.81 -3.54
N ALA A 74 -12.81 -21.99 -3.27
CA ALA A 74 -11.47 -22.14 -2.71
C ALA A 74 -10.41 -21.52 -3.64
N GLY A 75 -10.53 -21.74 -4.96
CA GLY A 75 -9.67 -21.12 -5.97
C GLY A 75 -9.77 -19.59 -6.00
N VAL A 76 -10.99 -19.05 -5.84
CA VAL A 76 -11.24 -17.60 -5.74
C VAL A 76 -10.57 -17.02 -4.49
N VAL A 77 -10.75 -17.67 -3.33
CA VAL A 77 -10.11 -17.25 -2.07
C VAL A 77 -8.58 -17.29 -2.19
N LYS A 78 -8.01 -18.36 -2.76
CA LYS A 78 -6.56 -18.47 -3.00
C LYS A 78 -6.02 -17.31 -3.84
N LYS A 79 -6.73 -16.96 -4.91
CA LYS A 79 -6.38 -15.80 -5.75
C LYS A 79 -6.47 -14.49 -4.97
N ALA A 80 -7.50 -14.31 -4.15
CA ALA A 80 -7.70 -13.10 -3.35
C ALA A 80 -6.56 -12.89 -2.35
N VAL A 81 -6.14 -13.96 -1.67
CA VAL A 81 -5.01 -13.95 -0.73
C VAL A 81 -3.70 -13.65 -1.46
N ALA A 82 -3.47 -14.25 -2.64
CA ALA A 82 -2.29 -13.95 -3.45
C ALA A 82 -2.24 -12.48 -3.86
N SER A 83 -3.34 -11.92 -4.37
CA SER A 83 -3.42 -10.50 -4.73
C SER A 83 -3.17 -9.56 -3.55
N LEU A 84 -3.68 -9.89 -2.36
CA LEU A 84 -3.40 -9.10 -1.16
C LEU A 84 -1.91 -9.16 -0.79
N ARG A 85 -1.28 -10.34 -0.87
CA ARG A 85 0.16 -10.48 -0.60
C ARG A 85 1.00 -9.66 -1.57
N ASP A 86 0.66 -9.69 -2.86
CA ASP A 86 1.38 -8.96 -3.89
C ASP A 86 1.25 -7.44 -3.65
N TYR A 87 0.04 -6.97 -3.36
CA TYR A 87 -0.22 -5.58 -2.96
C TYR A 87 0.61 -5.15 -1.73
N LEU A 88 0.62 -5.96 -0.67
CA LEU A 88 1.38 -5.64 0.55
C LEU A 88 2.89 -5.62 0.29
N THR A 89 3.38 -6.48 -0.61
CA THR A 89 4.79 -6.52 -1.00
C THR A 89 5.18 -5.24 -1.74
N GLU A 90 4.36 -4.82 -2.71
CA GLU A 90 4.55 -3.59 -3.45
C GLU A 90 4.50 -2.36 -2.53
N LYS A 91 3.51 -2.30 -1.63
CA LYS A 91 3.40 -1.20 -0.65
C LYS A 91 4.57 -1.11 0.31
N ARG A 92 5.12 -2.25 0.78
CA ARG A 92 6.35 -2.25 1.58
C ARG A 92 7.54 -1.72 0.79
N ALA A 93 7.68 -2.11 -0.48
CA ALA A 93 8.76 -1.63 -1.34
C ALA A 93 8.65 -0.13 -1.65
N GLU A 94 7.43 0.37 -1.85
CA GLU A 94 7.16 1.82 -1.99
C GLU A 94 7.57 2.60 -0.74
N LEU A 95 7.12 2.17 0.45
CA LEU A 95 7.51 2.79 1.72
C LEU A 95 9.02 2.74 1.96
N GLY A 96 9.67 1.62 1.63
CA GLY A 96 11.12 1.46 1.71
C GLY A 96 11.86 2.46 0.82
N ARG A 97 11.42 2.62 -0.43
CA ARG A 97 11.98 3.62 -1.37
C ARG A 97 11.80 5.04 -0.86
N ALA A 98 10.60 5.40 -0.40
CA ALA A 98 10.32 6.74 0.13
C ALA A 98 11.16 7.04 1.38
N SER A 99 11.31 6.06 2.28
CA SER A 99 12.17 6.18 3.46
C SER A 99 13.66 6.34 3.11
N LEU A 100 14.13 5.72 2.02
CA LEU A 100 15.49 5.90 1.52
C LEU A 100 15.66 7.29 0.91
N SER A 101 14.71 7.77 0.11
CA SER A 101 14.73 9.12 -0.46
C SER A 101 14.77 10.17 0.63
N LEU A 102 14.02 10.01 1.72
CA LEU A 102 14.06 10.94 2.85
C LEU A 102 15.48 11.14 3.42
N ARG A 103 16.30 10.09 3.48
CA ARG A 103 17.70 10.20 3.95
C ARG A 103 18.58 11.02 3.00
N GLY A 104 18.20 11.13 1.73
CA GLY A 104 18.90 11.92 0.72
C GLY A 104 18.42 13.36 0.61
N VAL A 105 17.35 13.76 1.33
CA VAL A 105 16.90 15.16 1.33
C VAL A 105 17.84 15.99 2.20
N PRO A 106 18.51 17.02 1.65
CA PRO A 106 19.43 17.84 2.41
C PRO A 106 18.70 18.70 3.45
N ASP A 107 19.43 19.05 4.51
CA ASP A 107 19.05 20.06 5.51
C ASP A 107 17.73 19.81 6.24
N LEU A 108 17.32 18.55 6.38
CA LEU A 108 16.25 18.17 7.31
C LEU A 108 16.83 17.80 8.67
N ASN A 109 16.32 18.43 9.71
CA ASN A 109 16.70 18.06 11.07
C ASN A 109 16.06 16.72 11.50
N HIS A 110 16.60 16.08 12.55
CA HIS A 110 16.14 14.76 12.99
C HIS A 110 14.65 14.71 13.38
N ARG A 111 14.07 15.82 13.88
CA ARG A 111 12.66 15.92 14.28
C ARG A 111 11.75 15.93 13.06
N GLN A 112 12.11 16.70 12.05
CA GLN A 112 11.43 16.73 10.75
C GLN A 112 11.51 15.37 10.06
N GLN A 113 12.68 14.72 10.06
CA GLN A 113 12.83 13.37 9.51
C GLN A 113 11.92 12.36 10.23
N ALA A 114 11.87 12.39 11.56
CA ALA A 114 10.98 11.53 12.34
C ALA A 114 9.50 11.76 11.99
N LEU A 115 9.08 13.02 11.86
CA LEU A 115 7.73 13.38 11.45
C LEU A 115 7.41 12.86 10.05
N LEU A 116 8.30 13.04 9.07
CA LEU A 116 8.07 12.59 7.71
C LEU A 116 8.09 11.07 7.57
N LEU A 117 8.93 10.35 8.35
CA LEU A 117 8.88 8.89 8.43
C LEU A 117 7.53 8.40 8.97
N HIS A 118 6.99 9.07 9.98
CA HIS A 118 5.67 8.77 10.50
C HIS A 118 4.60 9.08 9.43
N ALA A 119 4.69 10.22 8.75
CA ALA A 119 3.74 10.62 7.72
C ALA A 119 3.74 9.70 6.49
N LEU A 120 4.88 9.10 6.14
CA LEU A 120 4.94 8.09 5.08
C LEU A 120 4.15 6.82 5.45
N ARG A 121 4.16 6.44 6.74
CA ARG A 121 3.41 5.26 7.23
C ARG A 121 1.94 5.56 7.46
N GLU A 122 1.64 6.77 7.93
CA GLU A 122 0.31 7.23 8.30
C GLU A 122 -0.03 8.55 7.58
N PRO A 123 -0.34 8.53 6.26
CA PRO A 123 -0.48 9.72 5.42
C PRO A 123 -1.58 10.69 5.86
N HIS A 124 -2.58 10.20 6.59
CA HIS A 124 -3.72 10.99 7.08
C HIS A 124 -3.52 11.55 8.49
N THR A 125 -2.32 11.38 9.06
CA THR A 125 -2.00 11.91 10.39
C THR A 125 -2.15 13.42 10.45
N ARG A 126 -2.83 13.88 11.49
CA ARG A 126 -2.93 15.29 11.87
C ARG A 126 -1.76 15.68 12.76
N TYR A 127 -0.91 16.57 12.27
CA TYR A 127 0.16 17.16 13.06
C TYR A 127 -0.27 18.52 13.60
N VAL A 128 0.07 18.81 14.86
CA VAL A 128 -0.16 20.11 15.49
C VAL A 128 1.12 20.53 16.21
N ILE A 129 1.38 21.84 16.30
CA ILE A 129 2.62 22.40 16.87
C ILE A 129 2.85 21.89 18.31
N THR A 130 1.80 21.88 19.13
CA THR A 130 1.87 21.41 20.52
C THR A 130 2.19 19.92 20.64
N GLY A 131 1.79 19.12 19.65
CA GLY A 131 2.13 17.70 19.58
C GLY A 131 3.61 17.50 19.28
N HIS A 132 4.12 18.18 18.26
CA HIS A 132 5.54 18.16 17.87
C HIS A 132 6.46 18.70 18.97
N GLN A 133 6.00 19.75 19.67
CA GLN A 133 6.68 20.31 20.83
C GLN A 133 6.90 19.27 21.93
N ARG A 134 5.85 18.53 22.30
CA ARG A 134 5.89 17.52 23.36
C ARG A 134 6.69 16.29 22.93
N SER A 135 6.51 15.81 21.70
CA SER A 135 7.18 14.60 21.22
C SER A 135 8.71 14.76 21.11
N HIS A 136 9.18 15.98 20.85
CA HIS A 136 10.61 16.25 20.70
C HIS A 136 11.22 17.12 21.81
N ASN A 137 10.44 17.47 22.84
CA ASN A 137 10.87 18.30 23.96
C ASN A 137 11.59 19.60 23.54
N VAL A 138 10.95 20.36 22.64
CA VAL A 138 11.48 21.63 22.13
C VAL A 138 10.59 22.80 22.54
N SER A 139 11.05 24.04 22.30
CA SER A 139 10.19 25.21 22.46
C SER A 139 9.04 25.22 21.44
N TYR A 140 7.93 25.90 21.76
CA TYR A 140 6.84 26.09 20.81
C TYR A 140 7.32 26.75 19.51
N GLN A 141 8.21 27.74 19.62
CA GLN A 141 8.78 28.43 18.45
C GLN A 141 9.59 27.48 17.58
N THR A 142 10.44 26.64 18.17
CA THR A 142 11.21 25.63 17.45
C THR A 142 10.29 24.63 16.74
N ALA A 143 9.24 24.15 17.42
CA ALA A 143 8.28 23.24 16.81
C ALA A 143 7.49 23.89 15.67
N SER A 144 7.11 25.16 15.84
CA SER A 144 6.47 25.95 14.79
C SER A 144 7.37 26.09 13.57
N ASN A 145 8.63 26.48 13.77
CA ASN A 145 9.61 26.64 12.70
C ASN A 145 9.82 25.32 11.94
N ASP A 146 9.96 24.18 12.63
CA ASP A 146 10.11 22.88 11.99
C ASP A 146 8.95 22.56 11.04
N LEU A 147 7.71 22.79 11.48
CA LEU A 147 6.51 22.49 10.68
C LEU A 147 6.34 23.46 9.51
N TYR A 148 6.63 24.75 9.72
CA TYR A 148 6.55 25.73 8.64
C TYR A 148 7.63 25.56 7.59
N ASP A 149 8.87 25.22 7.98
CA ASP A 149 9.93 24.86 7.03
C ASP A 149 9.51 23.67 6.15
N LEU A 150 8.83 22.66 6.72
CA LEU A 150 8.28 21.56 5.93
C LEU A 150 7.13 21.98 5.00
N VAL A 151 6.34 23.00 5.36
CA VAL A 151 5.32 23.58 4.48
C VAL A 151 5.97 24.37 3.34
N GLU A 152 7.02 25.16 3.63
CA GLU A 152 7.78 25.92 2.64
C GLU A 152 8.47 25.00 1.63
N ARG A 153 8.99 23.86 2.09
CA ARG A 153 9.53 22.78 1.23
C ARG A 153 8.45 22.02 0.46
N GLY A 154 7.18 22.32 0.68
CA GLY A 154 6.03 21.68 0.03
C GLY A 154 5.81 20.23 0.45
N LEU A 155 6.36 19.79 1.59
CA LEU A 155 6.22 18.43 2.14
C LEU A 155 5.00 18.30 3.06
N LEU A 156 4.60 19.40 3.70
CA LEU A 156 3.36 19.51 4.46
C LEU A 156 2.44 20.57 3.85
N THR A 157 1.15 20.46 4.17
CA THR A 157 0.14 21.50 3.98
C THR A 157 -0.44 21.88 5.34
N VAL A 158 -0.88 23.13 5.47
CA VAL A 158 -1.56 23.63 6.66
C VAL A 158 -3.00 23.99 6.31
N LEU A 159 -3.95 23.64 7.17
CA LEU A 159 -5.32 24.10 6.99
C LEU A 159 -5.41 25.61 7.25
N PRO A 160 -6.02 26.39 6.34
CA PRO A 160 -6.08 27.85 6.46
C PRO A 160 -6.92 28.31 7.67
N THR A 161 -7.85 27.47 8.14
CA THR A 161 -8.79 27.79 9.21
C THR A 161 -8.78 26.69 10.27
N GLY A 162 -8.62 27.08 11.54
CA GLY A 162 -8.66 26.17 12.68
C GLY A 162 -7.71 26.57 13.81
N ARG A 163 -8.19 26.46 15.06
CA ARG A 163 -7.36 26.50 16.27
C ARG A 163 -7.53 25.17 17.00
N PRO A 164 -6.45 24.40 17.25
CA PRO A 164 -5.07 24.67 16.84
C PRO A 164 -4.86 24.55 15.32
N ARG A 165 -3.76 25.13 14.80
CA ARG A 165 -3.35 24.94 13.40
C ARG A 165 -2.99 23.47 13.17
N VAL A 166 -3.53 22.89 12.10
CA VAL A 166 -3.36 21.47 11.75
C VAL A 166 -2.59 21.34 10.43
N PHE A 167 -1.61 20.46 10.43
CA PHE A 167 -0.72 20.18 9.31
C PHE A 167 -0.90 18.72 8.87
N PHE A 168 -0.78 18.49 7.56
CA PHE A 168 -0.89 17.17 6.93
C PHE A 168 0.22 16.99 5.91
N ALA A 169 0.66 15.75 5.70
CA ALA A 169 1.50 15.43 4.56
C ALA A 169 0.76 15.71 3.25
N VAL A 170 1.50 16.13 2.24
CA VAL A 170 0.97 16.19 0.87
C VAL A 170 0.65 14.78 0.36
N PRO A 171 -0.39 14.60 -0.48
CA PRO A 171 -0.75 13.28 -1.01
C PRO A 171 0.39 12.58 -1.80
N ASP A 172 1.26 13.36 -2.44
CA ASP A 172 2.39 12.94 -3.26
C ASP A 172 3.73 12.96 -2.50
N LEU A 173 3.70 12.83 -1.16
CA LEU A 173 4.89 12.99 -0.30
C LEU A 173 6.08 12.13 -0.77
N SER A 174 5.84 10.85 -1.07
CA SER A 174 6.87 9.92 -1.56
C SER A 174 7.56 10.44 -2.83
N GLU A 175 6.80 10.99 -3.78
CA GLU A 175 7.33 11.51 -5.03
C GLU A 175 8.13 12.80 -4.81
N LYS A 176 7.64 13.69 -3.95
CA LYS A 176 8.36 14.92 -3.61
C LYS A 176 9.69 14.64 -2.91
N LEU A 177 9.71 13.68 -1.98
CA LEU A 177 10.94 13.25 -1.33
C LEU A 177 11.95 12.70 -2.34
N ALA A 178 11.50 11.90 -3.31
CA ALA A 178 12.37 11.40 -4.37
C ALA A 178 12.97 12.54 -5.23
N LYS A 179 12.15 13.55 -5.60
CA LYS A 179 12.61 14.71 -6.36
C LYS A 179 13.63 15.55 -5.58
N LEU A 180 13.36 15.85 -4.31
CA LEU A 180 14.27 16.63 -3.46
C LEU A 180 15.59 15.89 -3.19
N ALA A 181 15.54 14.57 -3.01
CA ALA A 181 16.75 13.75 -2.85
C ALA A 181 17.59 13.69 -4.13
N GLY A 182 16.95 13.72 -5.31
CA GLY A 182 17.63 13.78 -6.60
C GLY A 182 18.26 15.15 -6.88
N ALA A 183 17.59 16.24 -6.50
CA ALA A 183 18.07 17.61 -6.70
C ALA A 183 19.32 17.95 -5.87
N GLY A 184 19.55 17.26 -4.75
CA GLY A 184 20.75 17.42 -3.91
C GLY A 184 22.02 16.73 -4.44
N ARG A 185 21.94 15.96 -5.53
CA ARG A 185 23.10 15.36 -6.21
C ARG A 185 23.52 16.22 -7.39
N ILE A 186 24.49 17.12 -7.19
CA ILE A 186 25.32 17.57 -8.30
C ILE A 186 26.10 16.33 -8.76
N PHE A 187 25.65 15.73 -9.87
CA PHE A 187 26.41 14.70 -10.56
C PHE A 187 27.64 15.37 -11.19
N VAL A 188 28.78 15.27 -10.51
CA VAL A 188 30.09 15.49 -11.12
C VAL A 188 30.50 14.14 -11.71
N PRO A 189 30.45 13.93 -13.04
CA PRO A 189 30.96 12.71 -13.63
C PRO A 189 32.45 12.55 -13.28
N PRO A 190 32.94 11.32 -13.03
CA PRO A 190 34.37 11.11 -12.85
C PRO A 190 35.09 11.56 -14.12
N GLU A 191 36.05 12.45 -13.96
CA GLU A 191 36.96 12.85 -15.03
C GLU A 191 37.65 11.57 -15.53
N VAL A 192 37.39 11.20 -16.79
CA VAL A 192 38.03 10.05 -17.41
C VAL A 192 39.50 10.40 -17.57
N ASP A 193 40.36 9.78 -16.78
CA ASP A 193 41.81 9.88 -16.95
C ASP A 193 42.16 9.41 -18.39
N PRO A 194 42.63 10.31 -19.27
CA PRO A 194 42.92 9.97 -20.66
C PRO A 194 44.09 8.99 -20.82
N ASN A 195 44.78 8.63 -19.74
CA ASN A 195 45.94 7.73 -19.77
C ASN A 195 45.66 6.30 -19.30
N LEU A 196 44.41 5.92 -19.00
CA LEU A 196 44.11 4.52 -18.65
C LEU A 196 44.00 3.64 -19.92
N SER A 197 45.14 3.26 -20.47
CA SER A 197 45.24 2.26 -21.54
C SER A 197 44.86 0.87 -21.01
N LEU A 198 43.80 0.29 -21.58
CA LEU A 198 43.39 -1.09 -21.33
C LEU A 198 44.39 -2.06 -21.99
N ASP A 199 45.38 -2.52 -21.23
CA ASP A 199 46.33 -3.54 -21.67
C ASP A 199 45.67 -4.94 -21.54
N LEU A 200 44.80 -5.27 -22.49
CA LEU A 200 44.24 -6.62 -22.64
C LEU A 200 45.23 -7.50 -23.39
N ARG A 201 46.22 -8.03 -22.68
CA ARG A 201 46.92 -9.25 -23.11
C ARG A 201 46.41 -10.42 -22.29
N MET A 202 45.52 -11.19 -22.91
CA MET A 202 45.20 -12.55 -22.48
C MET A 202 46.50 -13.36 -22.39
N ARG A 203 46.82 -13.81 -21.17
CA ARG A 203 47.68 -14.98 -21.00
C ARG A 203 46.78 -16.19 -20.89
N ASP A 204 46.70 -16.87 -22.02
CA ASP A 204 46.55 -18.32 -22.09
C ASP A 204 47.67 -18.97 -21.26
N GLU A 205 47.31 -20.01 -20.51
CA GLU A 205 48.09 -21.24 -20.26
C GLU A 205 47.54 -22.00 -19.04
N SER A 206 46.79 -23.06 -19.34
CA SER A 206 47.01 -24.43 -18.86
C SER A 206 47.79 -24.64 -17.55
N LYS A 207 47.08 -25.17 -16.54
CA LYS A 207 47.41 -26.43 -15.84
C LYS A 207 46.23 -26.91 -15.00
#